data_AF-A0A497KXZ6-F1
#
_entry.id   AF-A0A497KXZ6-F1
#
_cell.length_a   1.000
_cell.length_b   1.000
_cell.length_c   1.000
_cell.angle_alpha   90.00
_cell.angle_beta   90.00
_cell.angle_gamma   90.00
#
_symmetry.space_group_name_H-M   'P 1'
#
loop_
_entity.id
_entity.type
_entity.pdbx_description
1 polymer ?
#
loop_
_entity_poly.entity_id
_entity_poly.type
_entity_poly.pdbx_seq_one_letter_code
_entity_poly.pdbx_strand_id
1 'polypeptide(L)'
;MPAPVFRLSEQPDPLRMNYMGVSIVITKRAVRLFITTDILAPNPYWRYSGLLDEETMRAYLEGSEEPEVLRAVARYTLIYVENMALSVFIGIMLTEGVDEAMSYLKWMEPTLAMLRSTWRRVRREPSRKLVEEMVWKAIDVGLDPL
;
A
#
# COMPACT_ATOMS: atom_id res chain seq x y z
N MET A 1 11.90 -15.88 7.71
CA MET A 1 12.30 -15.12 6.51
C MET A 1 11.21 -14.13 6.20
N PRO A 2 11.54 -12.87 5.86
CA PRO A 2 10.54 -11.91 5.42
C PRO A 2 9.83 -12.41 4.16
N ALA A 3 8.55 -12.06 4.04
CA ALA A 3 7.76 -12.27 2.83
C ALA A 3 8.42 -11.54 1.66
N PRO A 4 8.37 -12.11 0.45
CA PRO A 4 9.04 -11.52 -0.69
C PRO A 4 8.39 -10.19 -1.09
N VAL A 5 9.23 -9.22 -1.40
CA VAL A 5 8.85 -7.91 -1.95
C VAL A 5 9.47 -7.79 -3.33
N PHE A 6 8.68 -7.33 -4.29
CA PHE A 6 9.08 -7.26 -5.70
C PHE A 6 8.96 -5.84 -6.22
N ARG A 7 9.79 -5.50 -7.21
CA ARG A 7 9.61 -4.28 -8.00
C ARG A 7 8.74 -4.57 -9.21
N LEU A 8 7.64 -3.84 -9.36
CA LEU A 8 6.69 -4.00 -10.47
C LEU A 8 7.38 -3.75 -11.82
N SER A 9 8.29 -2.78 -11.89
CA SER A 9 9.11 -2.49 -13.07
C SER A 9 9.91 -3.70 -13.56
N GLU A 10 10.37 -4.55 -12.65
CA GLU A 10 11.21 -5.73 -12.93
C GLU A 10 10.40 -7.01 -13.23
N GLN A 11 9.07 -6.99 -13.08
CA GLN A 11 8.22 -8.16 -13.35
C GLN A 11 7.90 -8.32 -14.84
N PRO A 12 7.45 -9.50 -15.31
CA PRO A 12 6.87 -9.65 -16.66
C PRO A 12 5.54 -8.86 -16.80
N ASP A 13 5.11 -8.62 -18.04
CA ASP A 13 3.78 -8.09 -18.37
C ASP A 13 3.13 -9.00 -19.43
N PRO A 14 1.99 -9.66 -19.12
CA PRO A 14 1.22 -9.59 -17.88
C PRO A 14 1.89 -10.32 -16.71
N LEU A 15 1.57 -9.87 -15.48
CA LEU A 15 1.93 -10.57 -14.26
C LEU A 15 1.06 -11.81 -14.10
N ARG A 16 1.69 -12.89 -13.64
CA ARG A 16 1.01 -14.08 -13.15
C ARG A 16 1.11 -14.08 -11.63
N MET A 17 -0.03 -14.08 -10.94
CA MET A 17 -0.08 -14.08 -9.48
C MET A 17 -0.92 -15.25 -9.01
N ASN A 18 -0.57 -15.83 -7.86
CA ASN A 18 -1.44 -16.77 -7.16
C ASN A 18 -2.15 -16.01 -6.03
N TYR A 19 -3.47 -15.97 -6.09
CA TYR A 19 -4.31 -15.32 -5.10
C TYR A 19 -5.31 -16.33 -4.55
N MET A 20 -5.21 -16.65 -3.26
CA MET A 20 -6.04 -17.67 -2.59
C MET A 20 -6.07 -19.03 -3.31
N GLY A 21 -4.94 -19.47 -3.88
CA GLY A 21 -4.86 -20.74 -4.62
C GLY A 21 -5.29 -20.63 -6.09
N VAL A 22 -5.85 -19.50 -6.52
CA VAL A 22 -6.27 -19.25 -7.90
C VAL A 22 -5.16 -18.52 -8.65
N SER A 23 -4.79 -19.03 -9.82
CA SER A 23 -3.84 -18.34 -10.71
C SER A 23 -4.55 -17.27 -11.52
N ILE A 24 -4.12 -16.02 -11.38
CA ILE A 24 -4.65 -14.88 -12.12
C ILE A 24 -3.58 -14.29 -13.06
N VAL A 25 -4.05 -13.65 -14.13
CA VAL A 25 -3.22 -12.90 -15.07
C VAL A 25 -3.69 -11.46 -15.08
N ILE A 26 -2.79 -10.52 -14.74
CA ILE A 26 -3.11 -9.10 -14.64
C ILE A 26 -2.02 -8.26 -15.31
N THR A 27 -2.40 -7.28 -16.11
CA THR A 27 -1.42 -6.40 -16.77
C THR A 27 -0.80 -5.43 -15.78
N LYS A 28 0.45 -5.00 -16.04
CA LYS A 28 1.08 -3.93 -15.26
C LYS A 28 0.25 -2.65 -15.25
N ARG A 29 -0.45 -2.37 -16.36
CA ARG A 29 -1.35 -1.21 -16.48
C ARG A 29 -2.48 -1.26 -15.45
N ALA A 30 -3.11 -2.42 -15.26
CA ALA A 30 -4.17 -2.59 -14.26
C ALA A 30 -3.61 -2.49 -12.82
N VAL A 31 -2.46 -3.11 -12.56
CA VAL A 31 -1.78 -3.00 -11.25
C VAL A 31 -1.45 -1.55 -10.89
N ARG A 32 -1.02 -0.74 -11.87
CA ARG A 32 -0.68 0.68 -11.69
C ARG A 32 -1.87 1.60 -11.34
N LEU A 33 -3.10 1.11 -11.45
CA LEU A 33 -4.26 1.83 -10.89
C LEU A 33 -4.14 1.93 -9.36
N PHE A 34 -3.52 0.93 -8.73
CA PHE A 34 -3.29 0.85 -7.29
C PHE A 34 -1.85 1.18 -6.91
N ILE A 35 -0.87 0.51 -7.53
CA ILE A 35 0.54 0.58 -7.12
C ILE A 35 1.27 1.70 -7.87
N THR A 36 1.64 2.76 -7.17
CA THR A 36 2.49 3.85 -7.71
C THR A 36 3.89 3.86 -7.12
N THR A 37 4.09 3.14 -6.02
CA THR A 37 5.37 3.02 -5.32
C THR A 37 6.38 2.10 -6.02
N ASP A 38 5.95 1.41 -7.09
CA ASP A 38 6.67 0.34 -7.79
C ASP A 38 6.92 -0.90 -6.90
N ILE A 39 6.32 -0.97 -5.70
CA ILE A 39 6.52 -2.05 -4.74
C ILE A 39 5.28 -2.95 -4.70
N LEU A 40 5.47 -4.22 -5.04
CA LEU A 40 4.51 -5.30 -4.81
C LEU A 40 4.91 -6.10 -3.58
N ALA A 41 4.01 -6.16 -2.60
CA ALA A 41 4.18 -6.90 -1.35
C ALA A 41 2.92 -7.75 -1.10
N PRO A 42 2.92 -9.06 -1.47
CA PRO A 42 1.78 -9.95 -1.24
C PRO A 42 1.33 -10.02 0.22
N ASN A 43 2.27 -9.80 1.14
CA ASN A 43 2.01 -9.57 2.55
C ASN A 43 2.68 -8.24 2.92
N PRO A 44 1.94 -7.13 3.01
CA PRO A 44 2.50 -5.81 3.27
C PRO A 44 2.65 -5.48 4.78
N TYR A 45 2.33 -6.41 5.68
CA TYR A 45 2.49 -6.17 7.12
C TYR A 45 3.98 -5.96 7.44
N TRP A 46 4.33 -4.86 8.11
CA TRP A 46 5.73 -4.41 8.26
C TRP A 46 6.62 -5.51 8.85
N ARG A 47 6.11 -6.19 9.89
CA ARG A 47 6.80 -7.27 10.59
C ARG A 47 7.16 -8.46 9.71
N TYR A 48 6.37 -8.71 8.67
CA TYR A 48 6.58 -9.83 7.75
C TYR A 48 7.22 -9.39 6.44
N SER A 49 6.93 -8.19 5.95
CA SER A 49 7.42 -7.69 4.65
C SER A 49 8.84 -7.13 4.71
N GLY A 50 9.29 -6.64 5.88
CA GLY A 50 10.55 -5.90 5.99
C GLY A 50 10.52 -4.52 5.31
N LEU A 51 9.34 -4.00 4.96
CA LEU A 51 9.17 -2.66 4.37
C LEU A 51 9.38 -1.53 5.39
N LEU A 52 9.25 -1.85 6.67
CA LEU A 52 9.49 -0.98 7.80
C LEU A 52 9.96 -1.87 8.97
N ASP A 53 11.05 -1.49 9.62
CA ASP A 53 11.60 -2.23 10.76
C ASP A 53 10.91 -1.85 12.08
N GLU A 54 11.07 -2.72 13.08
CA GLU A 54 10.44 -2.56 14.39
C GLU A 54 10.95 -1.33 15.15
N GLU A 55 12.23 -0.98 15.00
CA GLU A 55 12.83 0.17 15.68
C GLU A 55 12.20 1.48 15.19
N THR A 56 12.09 1.64 13.88
CA THR A 56 11.44 2.79 13.24
C THR A 56 9.95 2.87 13.61
N MET A 57 9.25 1.73 13.63
CA MET A 57 7.85 1.68 14.03
C MET A 57 7.67 2.11 15.50
N ARG A 58 8.47 1.57 16.42
CA ARG A 58 8.42 1.95 17.84
C ARG A 58 8.74 3.43 18.02
N ALA A 59 9.79 3.94 17.39
CA ALA A 59 10.16 5.35 17.46
C ALA A 59 8.99 6.26 17.03
N TYR A 60 8.29 5.91 15.96
CA TYR A 60 7.11 6.66 15.53
C TYR A 60 5.99 6.64 16.57
N LEU A 61 5.63 5.45 17.08
CA LEU A 61 4.59 5.26 18.10
C LEU A 61 4.93 5.98 19.41
N GLU A 62 6.20 6.07 19.77
CA GLU A 62 6.70 6.75 20.97
C GLU A 62 6.75 8.28 20.85
N GLY A 63 6.45 8.85 19.67
CA GLY A 63 6.37 10.30 19.52
C GLY A 63 7.45 10.93 18.66
N SER A 64 8.32 10.15 17.99
CA SER A 64 9.39 10.72 17.16
C SER A 64 8.88 11.69 16.10
N GLU A 65 9.57 12.82 15.98
CA GLU A 65 9.41 13.81 14.91
C GLU A 65 10.59 13.79 13.93
N GLU A 66 11.48 12.81 14.06
CA GLU A 66 12.66 12.69 13.21
C GLU A 66 12.27 12.54 11.73
N PRO A 67 12.80 13.38 10.83
CA PRO A 67 12.43 13.39 9.42
C PRO A 67 12.49 12.02 8.73
N GLU A 68 13.49 11.20 9.05
CA GLU A 68 13.65 9.87 8.44
C GLU A 68 12.59 8.87 8.93
N VAL A 69 12.26 8.89 10.22
CA VAL A 69 11.18 8.07 10.79
C VAL A 69 9.85 8.43 10.13
N LEU A 70 9.55 9.73 10.03
CA LEU A 70 8.32 10.22 9.42
C LEU A 70 8.20 9.85 7.94
N ARG A 71 9.30 9.96 7.17
CA ARG A 71 9.30 9.54 5.76
C ARG A 71 9.15 8.03 5.61
N ALA A 72 9.81 7.25 6.47
CA ALA A 72 9.73 5.79 6.44
C ALA A 72 8.29 5.31 6.70
N VAL A 73 7.66 5.82 7.75
CA VAL A 73 6.26 5.48 8.09
C VAL A 73 5.30 5.94 7.01
N ALA A 74 5.41 7.18 6.53
CA ALA A 74 4.52 7.67 5.46
C ALA A 74 4.66 6.87 4.15
N ARG A 75 5.90 6.52 3.77
CA ARG A 75 6.15 5.66 2.60
C ARG A 75 5.52 4.29 2.81
N TYR A 76 5.71 3.72 3.99
CA TYR A 76 5.17 2.42 4.34
C TYR A 76 3.64 2.42 4.31
N THR A 77 2.97 3.40 4.93
CA THR A 77 1.51 3.56 4.89
C THR A 77 0.98 3.59 3.45
N LEU A 78 1.64 4.34 2.55
CA LEU A 78 1.24 4.35 1.14
C LEU A 78 1.41 2.96 0.50
N ILE A 79 2.57 2.31 0.67
CA ILE A 79 2.81 0.97 0.10
C ILE A 79 1.78 -0.03 0.63
N TYR A 80 1.50 -0.01 1.94
CA TYR A 80 0.54 -0.88 2.59
C TYR A 80 -0.85 -0.71 1.97
N VAL A 81 -1.35 0.52 1.92
CA VAL A 81 -2.70 0.79 1.41
C VAL A 81 -2.82 0.44 -0.08
N GLU A 82 -1.81 0.75 -0.90
CA GLU A 82 -1.81 0.38 -2.31
C GLU A 82 -1.89 -1.16 -2.51
N ASN A 83 -1.10 -1.93 -1.74
CA ASN A 83 -1.05 -3.38 -1.86
C ASN A 83 -2.29 -4.09 -1.28
N MET A 84 -2.83 -3.57 -0.17
CA MET A 84 -4.08 -4.07 0.40
C MET A 84 -5.25 -3.77 -0.54
N ALA A 85 -5.32 -2.57 -1.11
CA ALA A 85 -6.38 -2.20 -2.05
C ALA A 85 -6.36 -3.07 -3.31
N LEU A 86 -5.17 -3.32 -3.88
CA LEU A 86 -5.03 -4.25 -5.00
C LEU A 86 -5.51 -5.66 -4.63
N SER A 87 -5.14 -6.14 -3.43
CA SER A 87 -5.54 -7.47 -2.96
C SER A 87 -7.06 -7.58 -2.83
N VAL A 88 -7.71 -6.59 -2.20
CA VAL A 88 -9.17 -6.56 -2.06
C VAL A 88 -9.85 -6.50 -3.43
N PHE A 89 -9.36 -5.66 -4.35
CA PHE A 89 -9.88 -5.58 -5.72
C PHE A 89 -9.83 -6.94 -6.42
N ILE A 90 -8.71 -7.65 -6.33
CA ILE A 90 -8.55 -9.00 -6.91
C ILE A 90 -9.52 -9.98 -6.23
N GLY A 91 -9.66 -9.93 -4.91
CA GLY A 91 -10.59 -10.75 -4.15
C GLY A 91 -12.02 -10.58 -4.66
N ILE A 92 -12.52 -9.34 -4.67
CA ILE A 92 -13.86 -8.99 -5.17
C ILE A 92 -14.04 -9.43 -6.62
N MET A 93 -13.04 -9.18 -7.48
CA MET A 93 -13.09 -9.59 -8.88
C MET A 93 -13.27 -11.12 -9.05
N LEU A 94 -12.67 -11.91 -8.15
CA LEU A 94 -12.76 -13.37 -8.18
C LEU A 94 -14.06 -13.91 -7.56
N THR A 95 -14.62 -13.25 -6.55
CA THR A 95 -15.78 -13.75 -5.80
C THR A 95 -17.11 -13.14 -6.25
N GLU A 96 -17.11 -11.87 -6.66
CA GLU A 96 -18.30 -11.06 -6.95
C GLU A 96 -18.33 -10.56 -8.40
N GLY A 97 -17.15 -10.50 -9.05
CA GLY A 97 -17.01 -10.17 -10.47
C GLY A 97 -16.45 -8.78 -10.75
N VAL A 98 -16.26 -8.49 -12.03
CA VAL A 98 -15.53 -7.29 -12.49
C VAL A 98 -16.26 -5.99 -12.15
N ASP A 99 -17.58 -5.95 -12.27
CA ASP A 99 -18.36 -4.72 -12.04
C ASP A 99 -18.27 -4.27 -10.58
N GLU A 100 -18.34 -5.20 -9.63
CA GLU A 100 -18.16 -4.89 -8.20
C GLU A 100 -16.73 -4.48 -7.89
N ALA A 101 -15.74 -5.16 -8.48
CA ALA A 101 -14.33 -4.77 -8.33
C ALA A 101 -14.09 -3.34 -8.83
N MET A 102 -14.70 -2.97 -9.97
CA MET A 102 -14.59 -1.60 -10.51
C MET A 102 -15.32 -0.57 -9.63
N SER A 103 -16.43 -0.93 -8.99
CA SER A 103 -17.11 -0.09 -8.00
C SER A 103 -16.23 0.14 -6.77
N TYR A 104 -15.57 -0.90 -6.27
CA TYR A 104 -14.57 -0.80 -5.21
C TYR A 104 -13.41 0.14 -5.59
N LEU A 105 -12.85 -0.01 -6.81
CA LEU A 105 -11.77 0.86 -7.29
C LEU A 105 -12.20 2.34 -7.27
N LYS A 106 -13.41 2.66 -7.78
CA LYS A 106 -13.94 4.03 -7.76
C LYS A 106 -14.11 4.57 -6.35
N TRP A 107 -14.56 3.74 -5.41
CA TRP A 107 -14.68 4.12 -4.00
C TRP A 107 -13.32 4.37 -3.34
N MET A 108 -12.30 3.59 -3.71
CA MET A 108 -10.96 3.66 -3.13
C MET A 108 -10.06 4.75 -3.75
N GLU A 109 -10.35 5.17 -4.99
CA GLU A 109 -9.55 6.14 -5.75
C GLU A 109 -9.29 7.47 -5.02
N PRO A 110 -10.28 8.11 -4.35
CA PRO A 110 -10.04 9.34 -3.59
C PRO A 110 -9.03 9.15 -2.45
N THR A 111 -9.07 7.99 -1.78
CA THR A 111 -8.13 7.66 -0.69
C THR A 111 -6.71 7.49 -1.24
N LEU A 112 -6.55 6.74 -2.33
CA LEU A 112 -5.24 6.57 -2.98
C LEU A 112 -4.69 7.91 -3.48
N ALA A 113 -5.52 8.75 -4.08
CA ALA A 113 -5.12 10.08 -4.54
C ALA A 113 -4.63 10.97 -3.39
N MET A 114 -5.36 10.98 -2.27
CA MET A 114 -4.98 11.72 -1.05
C MET A 114 -3.62 11.24 -0.55
N LEU A 115 -3.47 9.93 -0.29
CA LEU A 115 -2.24 9.35 0.25
C LEU A 115 -1.02 9.63 -0.65
N ARG A 116 -1.17 9.49 -1.97
CA ARG A 116 -0.12 9.81 -2.95
C ARG A 116 0.26 11.30 -2.94
N SER A 117 -0.70 12.19 -2.71
CA SER A 117 -0.45 13.63 -2.60
C SER A 117 0.26 13.99 -1.29
N THR A 118 -0.17 13.40 -0.19
CA THR A 118 0.40 13.65 1.14
C THR A 118 1.80 13.06 1.25
N TRP A 119 2.05 11.89 0.69
CA TRP A 119 3.40 11.34 0.56
C TRP A 119 4.36 12.29 -0.17
N ARG A 120 3.92 12.89 -1.29
CA ARG A 120 4.75 13.88 -2.01
C ARG A 120 5.09 15.10 -1.15
N ARG A 121 4.20 15.50 -0.23
CA ARG A 121 4.44 16.58 0.74
C ARG A 121 5.42 16.12 1.82
N VAL A 122 5.16 14.99 2.48
CA VAL A 122 6.03 14.41 3.52
C VAL A 122 7.46 14.20 3.01
N ARG A 123 7.65 13.77 1.76
CA ARG A 123 9.00 13.62 1.16
C ARG A 123 9.81 14.90 1.20
N ARG A 124 9.16 16.05 0.97
CA ARG A 124 9.80 17.37 0.90
C ARG A 124 9.92 17.97 2.29
N GLU A 125 8.83 17.94 3.04
CA GLU A 125 8.68 18.56 4.35
C GLU A 125 7.99 17.55 5.28
N PRO A 126 8.77 16.68 5.95
CA PRO A 126 8.21 15.71 6.88
C PRO A 126 7.54 16.40 8.05
N SER A 127 6.34 15.96 8.38
CA SER A 127 5.58 16.47 9.52
C SER A 127 4.77 15.33 10.10
N ARG A 128 4.83 15.17 11.43
CA ARG A 128 4.07 14.13 12.13
C ARG A 128 2.58 14.21 11.82
N LYS A 129 2.03 15.42 11.78
CA LYS A 129 0.63 15.68 11.40
C LYS A 129 0.28 15.15 10.01
N LEU A 130 1.18 15.29 9.03
CA LEU A 130 0.95 14.75 7.68
C LEU A 130 0.99 13.22 7.66
N VAL A 131 1.87 12.60 8.45
CA VAL A 131 1.92 11.13 8.58
C VAL A 131 0.66 10.62 9.26
N GLU A 132 0.22 11.27 10.34
CA GLU A 132 -1.04 10.96 11.03
C GLU A 132 -2.24 11.10 10.11
N GLU A 133 -2.29 12.14 9.26
CA GLU A 133 -3.33 12.30 8.24
C GLU A 133 -3.39 11.10 7.28
N MET A 134 -2.22 10.56 6.89
CA MET A 134 -2.16 9.36 6.06
C MET A 134 -2.66 8.11 6.79
N VAL A 135 -2.24 7.92 8.05
CA VAL A 135 -2.64 6.78 8.89
C VAL A 135 -4.15 6.80 9.13
N TRP A 136 -4.69 7.92 9.58
CA TRP A 136 -6.14 8.05 9.83
C TRP A 136 -6.96 7.87 8.57
N LYS A 137 -6.49 8.37 7.42
CA LYS A 137 -7.21 8.12 6.17
C LYS A 137 -7.24 6.65 5.77
N ALA A 138 -6.18 5.89 6.07
CA ALA A 138 -6.18 4.45 5.86
C ALA A 138 -7.22 3.78 6.78
N ILE A 139 -7.26 4.18 8.06
CA ILE A 139 -8.21 3.66 9.05
C ILE A 139 -9.66 3.95 8.64
N ASP A 140 -9.96 5.14 8.10
CA ASP A 140 -11.30 5.53 7.62
C ASP A 140 -11.86 4.58 6.54
N VAL A 141 -10.99 3.88 5.82
CA VAL A 141 -11.37 2.89 4.79
C VAL A 141 -11.14 1.44 5.26
N GLY A 142 -10.94 1.23 6.56
CA GLY A 142 -10.76 -0.08 7.18
C GLY A 142 -9.38 -0.72 6.95
N LEU A 143 -8.36 0.08 6.66
CA LEU A 143 -6.99 -0.39 6.47
C LEU A 143 -6.10 0.11 7.61
N ASP A 144 -5.49 -0.81 8.35
CA ASP A 144 -4.63 -0.49 9.49
C ASP A 144 -3.15 -0.75 9.17
N PRO A 145 -2.38 0.30 8.85
CA PRO A 145 -0.98 0.13 8.53
C PRO A 145 -0.08 -0.05 9.77
N LEU A 146 -0.51 0.22 11.01
CA LEU A 146 0.40 0.28 12.17
C LEU A 146 0.35 -0.98 13.05
#